data_AF-A0A958IWU9-F1
#
_entry.id   AF-A0A958IWU9-F1
#
_cell.length_a   1.000
_cell.length_b   1.000
_cell.length_c   1.000
_cell.angle_alpha   90.00
_cell.angle_beta   90.00
_cell.angle_gamma   90.00
#
_symmetry.space_group_name_H-M   'P 1'
#
loop_
_entity.id
_entity.type
_entity.pdbx_description
1 polymer ?
#
loop_
_entity_poly.entity_id
_entity_poly.type
_entity_poly.pdbx_seq_one_letter_code
_entity_poly.pdbx_strand_id
1 'polypeptide(L)'
;MLWLIYSSLWAGPGTVSRVDIASEILGREWPCKVYLPGGYDSTASRYPVVYLLHGSGGDENEWDRIYPVLDSLIAAGSIPPLIAVAPASGTSWWVDGRERFESAFFSDLIPAIDR
;
A
#
# COMPACT_ATOMS: atom_id res chain seq x y z
N MET A 1 40.04 -0.01 11.74
CA MET A 1 39.03 1.08 11.66
C MET A 1 38.39 0.99 10.28
N LEU A 2 37.31 0.21 10.15
CA LEU A 2 36.62 -0.02 8.87
C LEU A 2 35.41 0.92 8.83
N TRP A 3 35.36 1.79 7.82
CA TRP A 3 34.23 2.70 7.60
C TRP A 3 33.09 1.92 6.93
N LEU A 4 32.03 1.60 7.68
CA LEU A 4 30.75 1.22 7.08
C LEU A 4 30.03 2.52 6.70
N ILE A 5 30.11 2.88 5.43
CA ILE A 5 29.18 3.81 4.79
C ILE A 5 27.82 3.13 4.75
N TYR A 6 27.00 3.38 5.77
CA TYR A 6 25.55 3.26 5.62
C TYR A 6 25.14 4.39 4.66
N SER A 7 25.08 4.08 3.37
CA SER A 7 24.31 4.92 2.44
C SER A 7 22.87 4.89 2.95
N SER A 8 22.46 5.98 3.59
CA SER A 8 21.08 6.24 3.97
C SER A 8 20.21 6.09 2.73
N LEU A 9 19.42 5.02 2.66
CA LEU A 9 18.42 4.75 1.63
C LEU A 9 17.24 5.74 1.64
N TRP A 10 17.36 6.83 2.41
CA TRP A 10 16.33 7.86 2.48
C TRP A 10 16.53 8.87 1.35
N ALA A 11 15.64 8.80 0.36
CA ALA A 11 15.61 9.72 -0.77
C ALA A 11 14.51 10.80 -0.64
N GLY A 12 14.03 11.06 0.58
CA GLY A 12 12.94 12.01 0.87
C GLY A 12 11.65 11.32 1.34
N PRO A 13 10.55 12.08 1.49
CA PRO A 13 9.25 11.52 1.86
C PRO A 13 8.71 10.61 0.76
N GLY A 14 7.92 9.62 1.15
CA GLY A 14 7.15 8.82 0.21
C GLY A 14 6.04 9.61 -0.47
N THR A 15 5.47 9.03 -1.52
CA THR A 15 4.33 9.60 -2.24
C THR A 15 3.08 8.79 -1.94
N VAL A 16 1.94 9.47 -1.80
CA VAL A 16 0.63 8.83 -1.66
C VAL A 16 -0.21 9.24 -2.85
N SER A 17 -0.74 8.28 -3.58
CA SER A 17 -1.60 8.50 -4.75
C SER A 17 -2.90 7.73 -4.59
N ARG A 18 -3.99 8.31 -5.08
CA ARG A 18 -5.23 7.56 -5.30
C ARG A 18 -5.13 6.89 -6.67
N VAL A 19 -5.41 5.61 -6.70
CA VAL A 19 -5.49 4.81 -7.93
C VAL A 19 -6.83 4.07 -7.92
N ASP A 20 -7.42 3.94 -9.10
CA ASP A 20 -8.63 3.13 -9.29
C ASP A 20 -8.21 1.86 -10.03
N ILE A 21 -8.50 0.70 -9.42
CA ILE A 21 -8.10 -0.62 -9.93
C ILE A 21 -9.31 -1.31 -10.53
N ALA A 22 -9.26 -1.64 -11.81
CA ALA A 22 -10.32 -2.39 -12.45
C ALA A 22 -10.49 -3.77 -11.79
N SER A 23 -11.68 -4.03 -11.23
CA SER A 23 -12.05 -5.31 -10.63
C SER A 23 -13.15 -5.99 -11.44
N GLU A 24 -12.83 -7.17 -11.98
CA GLU A 24 -13.78 -8.01 -12.70
C GLU A 24 -14.82 -8.58 -11.73
N ILE A 25 -14.38 -9.00 -10.53
CA ILE A 25 -15.25 -9.63 -9.53
C ILE A 25 -16.26 -8.64 -8.95
N LEU A 26 -15.86 -7.38 -8.75
CA LEU A 26 -16.74 -6.31 -8.27
C LEU A 26 -17.51 -5.62 -9.42
N GLY A 27 -17.13 -5.89 -10.67
CA GLY A 27 -17.74 -5.30 -11.87
C GLY A 27 -17.57 -3.78 -11.97
N ARG A 28 -16.50 -3.23 -11.38
CA ARG A 28 -16.24 -1.78 -11.31
C ARG A 28 -14.78 -1.45 -11.05
N GLU A 29 -14.46 -0.18 -11.21
CA GLU A 29 -13.24 0.41 -10.67
C GLU A 29 -13.26 0.38 -9.13
N TRP A 30 -12.15 -0.04 -8.54
CA TRP A 30 -11.95 -0.21 -7.12
C TRP A 30 -10.98 0.86 -6.57
N PRO A 31 -11.49 1.88 -5.87
CA PRO A 31 -10.66 2.89 -5.22
C PRO A 31 -9.64 2.33 -4.26
N CYS A 32 -8.39 2.76 -4.43
CA CYS A 32 -7.28 2.47 -3.54
C CYS A 32 -6.42 3.72 -3.31
N LYS A 33 -5.79 3.81 -2.14
CA LYS A 33 -4.61 4.66 -1.93
C LYS A 33 -3.36 3.81 -1.93
N VAL A 34 -2.32 4.27 -2.62
CA VAL A 34 -1.02 3.61 -2.68
C VAL A 34 0.05 4.57 -2.19
N TYR A 35 0.77 4.15 -1.15
CA TYR A 35 1.99 4.76 -0.68
C TYR A 35 3.20 4.08 -1.32
N LEU A 36 4.06 4.87 -1.92
CA LEU A 36 5.37 4.45 -2.41
C LEU A 36 6.45 5.08 -1.54
N PRO A 37 7.46 4.32 -1.10
CA PRO A 37 8.49 4.84 -0.23
C PRO A 37 9.38 5.85 -0.97
N GLY A 38 10.00 6.77 -0.24
CA GLY A 38 10.95 7.72 -0.83
C GLY A 38 12.04 7.00 -1.61
N GLY A 39 12.29 7.41 -2.86
CA GLY A 39 13.26 6.77 -3.75
C GLY A 39 12.75 5.53 -4.48
N TYR A 40 11.44 5.30 -4.50
CA TYR A 40 10.83 4.22 -5.29
C TYR A 40 11.30 4.20 -6.74
N ASP A 41 11.25 5.35 -7.44
CA ASP A 41 11.62 5.45 -8.87
C ASP A 41 13.13 5.39 -9.14
N SER A 42 13.97 5.53 -8.11
CA SER A 42 15.43 5.57 -8.28
C SER A 42 16.10 4.21 -8.18
N THR A 43 15.34 3.15 -7.87
CA THR A 43 15.87 1.79 -7.74
C THR A 43 15.06 0.80 -8.57
N ALA A 44 15.72 -0.26 -9.06
CA ALA A 44 15.04 -1.41 -9.69
C ALA A 44 14.62 -2.47 -8.64
N SER A 45 14.39 -2.06 -7.39
CA SER A 45 14.15 -2.98 -6.28
C SER A 45 12.71 -3.52 -6.29
N ARG A 46 12.55 -4.77 -5.86
CA ARG A 46 11.26 -5.29 -5.42
C ARG A 46 11.02 -4.84 -3.98
N TYR A 47 9.83 -4.32 -3.69
CA TYR A 47 9.44 -3.89 -2.35
C TYR A 47 8.42 -4.86 -1.76
N PRO A 48 8.45 -5.16 -0.45
CA PRO A 48 7.34 -5.83 0.21
C PRO A 48 6.10 -4.92 0.17
N VAL A 49 4.91 -5.53 0.15
CA VAL A 49 3.63 -4.83 0.13
C VAL A 49 2.88 -5.10 1.42
N VAL A 50 2.35 -4.05 2.05
CA VAL A 50 1.39 -4.16 3.15
C VAL A 50 0.02 -3.67 2.69
N TYR A 51 -1.01 -4.49 2.92
CA TYR A 51 -2.39 -4.13 2.63
C TYR A 51 -3.07 -3.62 3.90
N LEU A 52 -3.51 -2.37 3.88
CA LEU A 52 -4.08 -1.65 5.01
C LEU A 52 -5.61 -1.70 4.93
N LEU A 53 -6.17 -2.79 5.46
CA LEU A 53 -7.60 -3.06 5.42
C LEU A 53 -8.33 -2.28 6.53
N HIS A 54 -9.24 -1.39 6.15
CA HIS A 54 -10.06 -0.64 7.11
C HIS A 54 -11.18 -1.50 7.73
N GLY A 55 -11.77 -1.03 8.83
CA GLY A 55 -12.95 -1.64 9.44
C GLY A 55 -14.24 -1.29 8.70
N SER A 56 -15.36 -1.95 9.05
CA SER A 56 -16.66 -1.69 8.41
C SER A 56 -17.08 -0.22 8.55
N GLY A 57 -17.44 0.40 7.42
CA GLY A 57 -17.83 1.80 7.31
C GLY A 57 -16.71 2.74 6.85
N GLY A 58 -15.48 2.24 6.74
CA GLY A 58 -14.33 3.01 6.25
C GLY A 58 -14.19 3.03 4.72
N ASP A 59 -13.11 3.66 4.27
CA ASP A 59 -12.70 3.77 2.86
C ASP A 59 -11.16 3.80 2.73
N GLU A 60 -10.65 4.09 1.53
CA GLU A 60 -9.21 4.14 1.25
C GLU A 60 -8.44 5.21 2.05
N ASN A 61 -9.12 6.17 2.67
CA ASN A 61 -8.53 7.30 3.40
C ASN A 61 -8.32 7.03 4.90
N GLU A 62 -8.84 5.92 5.43
CA GLU A 62 -8.80 5.58 6.87
C GLU A 62 -7.37 5.64 7.45
N TRP A 63 -6.37 5.33 6.62
CA TRP A 63 -4.98 5.20 7.02
C TRP A 63 -4.11 6.44 6.74
N ASP A 64 -4.67 7.60 6.39
CA ASP A 64 -3.88 8.79 5.99
C ASP A 64 -2.78 9.21 6.97
N ARG A 65 -3.00 8.97 8.27
CA ARG A 65 -2.03 9.30 9.32
C ARG A 65 -0.87 8.32 9.42
N ILE A 66 -0.94 7.16 8.77
CA ILE A 66 0.13 6.15 8.83
C ILE A 66 1.30 6.49 7.90
N TYR A 67 1.07 7.17 6.78
CA TYR A 67 2.11 7.37 5.76
C TYR A 67 3.34 8.14 6.28
N PRO A 68 3.19 9.25 7.05
CA PRO A 68 4.34 9.92 7.67
C PRO A 68 5.04 9.06 8.75
N VAL A 69 4.30 8.12 9.38
CA VAL A 69 4.87 7.16 10.33
C VAL A 69 5.72 6.13 9.59
N LEU A 70 5.25 5.62 8.44
CA LEU A 70 6.03 4.75 7.57
C LEU A 70 7.34 5.43 7.13
N ASP A 71 7.27 6.68 6.66
CA ASP A 71 8.46 7.47 6.33
C ASP A 71 9.44 7.56 7.50
N SER A 72 8.94 7.86 8.70
CA SER A 72 9.76 7.98 9.90
C SER A 72 10.43 6.66 10.30
N LEU A 73 9.70 5.54 10.20
CA LEU A 73 10.22 4.21 10.52
C LEU A 73 11.24 3.73 9.48
N ILE A 74 11.02 4.03 8.20
CA ILE A 74 11.96 3.72 7.10
C ILE A 74 13.23 4.55 7.26
N ALA A 75 13.11 5.85 7.51
CA ALA A 75 14.26 6.74 7.71
C ALA A 75 15.10 6.35 8.93
N ALA A 76 14.45 5.85 9.99
CA ALA A 76 15.12 5.31 11.17
C ALA A 76 15.75 3.91 10.95
N GLY A 77 15.45 3.24 9.82
CA GLY A 77 15.88 1.87 9.56
C GLY A 77 15.15 0.81 10.40
N SER A 78 14.04 1.17 11.06
CA SER A 78 13.25 0.28 11.90
C SER A 78 12.43 -0.72 11.08
N ILE A 79 12.04 -0.33 9.87
CA ILE A 79 11.40 -1.20 8.86
C ILE A 79 12.08 -0.99 7.50
N PRO A 80 12.10 -1.99 6.61
CA PRO A 80 12.57 -1.77 5.25
C PRO A 80 11.60 -0.84 4.48
N PRO A 81 12.08 -0.15 3.44
CA PRO A 81 11.20 0.48 2.46
C PRO A 81 10.15 -0.51 1.96
N LEU A 82 8.89 -0.09 1.91
CA LEU A 82 7.74 -0.93 1.54
C LEU A 82 6.68 -0.12 0.79
N ILE A 83 5.82 -0.80 0.04
CA ILE A 83 4.60 -0.24 -0.56
C ILE A 83 3.44 -0.48 0.41
N ALA A 84 2.59 0.51 0.62
CA ALA A 84 1.34 0.31 1.36
C ALA A 84 0.13 0.58 0.47
N VAL A 85 -0.86 -0.32 0.50
CA VAL A 85 -2.06 -0.26 -0.34
C VAL A 85 -3.30 -0.29 0.56
N ALA A 86 -4.12 0.75 0.48
CA ALA A 86 -5.37 0.91 1.23
C ALA A 86 -6.58 0.88 0.27
N PRO A 87 -7.20 -0.29 0.05
CA PRO A 87 -8.41 -0.40 -0.76
C PRO A 87 -9.68 0.01 0.00
N ALA A 88 -10.70 0.50 -0.73
CA ALA A 88 -12.02 0.84 -0.16
C ALA A 88 -13.01 -0.32 -0.20
N SER A 89 -13.71 -0.62 0.88
CA SER A 89 -14.70 -1.72 0.92
C SER A 89 -16.02 -1.34 1.57
N GLY A 90 -16.19 -0.06 1.94
CA GLY A 90 -17.42 0.44 2.57
C GLY A 90 -17.71 -0.33 3.86
N THR A 91 -18.86 -0.98 3.93
CA THR A 91 -19.30 -1.74 5.12
C THR A 91 -18.84 -3.20 5.16
N SER A 92 -18.01 -3.62 4.20
CA SER A 92 -17.47 -5.00 4.15
C SER A 92 -16.55 -5.33 5.32
N TRP A 93 -16.40 -6.63 5.57
CA TRP A 93 -15.43 -7.22 6.50
C TRP A 93 -14.35 -8.03 5.78
N TRP A 94 -14.09 -7.72 4.50
CA TRP A 94 -13.08 -8.38 3.66
C TRP A 94 -13.33 -9.88 3.45
N VAL A 95 -14.59 -10.29 3.54
CA VAL A 95 -15.08 -11.64 3.25
C VAL A 95 -16.09 -11.57 2.12
N ASP A 96 -16.29 -12.68 1.42
CA ASP A 96 -17.35 -12.76 0.40
C ASP A 96 -18.74 -12.75 1.06
N GLY A 97 -19.50 -11.68 0.80
CA GLY A 97 -20.85 -11.47 1.32
C GLY A 97 -21.78 -10.89 0.26
N ARG A 98 -22.39 -9.74 0.55
CA ARG A 98 -23.18 -8.99 -0.46
C ARG A 98 -22.34 -8.67 -1.71
N GLU A 99 -21.07 -8.38 -1.47
CA GLU A 99 -20.05 -8.21 -2.49
C GLU A 99 -18.88 -9.13 -2.17
N ARG A 100 -18.15 -9.54 -3.21
CA ARG A 100 -17.12 -10.58 -3.13
C ARG A 100 -15.73 -9.99 -2.93
N PHE A 101 -15.56 -9.24 -1.83
CA PHE A 101 -14.31 -8.51 -1.55
C PHE A 101 -13.12 -9.40 -1.26
N GLU A 102 -13.31 -10.59 -0.68
CA GLU A 102 -12.21 -11.55 -0.47
C GLU A 102 -11.72 -12.08 -1.82
N SER A 103 -12.66 -12.55 -2.65
CA SER A 103 -12.32 -13.04 -3.99
C SER A 103 -11.66 -11.93 -4.84
N ALA A 104 -12.20 -10.70 -4.81
CA ALA A 104 -11.64 -9.55 -5.53
C ALA A 104 -10.25 -9.17 -5.00
N PHE A 105 -10.03 -9.23 -3.69
CA PHE A 105 -8.73 -8.93 -3.09
C PHE A 105 -7.63 -9.85 -3.65
N PHE A 106 -7.88 -11.15 -3.67
CA PHE A 106 -6.89 -12.13 -4.14
C PHE A 106 -6.77 -12.22 -5.66
N SER A 107 -7.87 -12.05 -6.39
CA SER A 107 -7.87 -12.30 -7.84
C SER A 107 -7.67 -11.04 -8.68
N ASP A 108 -8.05 -9.87 -8.15
CA ASP A 108 -8.00 -8.61 -8.89
C ASP A 108 -6.96 -7.66 -8.28
N LEU A 109 -7.04 -7.39 -6.98
CA LEU A 109 -6.20 -6.36 -6.33
C LEU A 109 -4.73 -6.77 -6.25
N ILE A 110 -4.41 -7.93 -5.63
CA ILE A 110 -3.01 -8.37 -5.50
C ILE A 110 -2.33 -8.44 -6.88
N PRO A 111 -2.91 -9.10 -7.91
CA PRO A 111 -2.29 -9.14 -9.23
C PRO A 111 -2.20 -7.77 -9.93
N ALA A 112 -3.04 -6.80 -9.58
CA ALA A 112 -2.91 -5.44 -10.09
C ALA A 112 -1.71 -4.71 -9.48
N ILE A 113 -1.41 -4.92 -8.20
CA ILE A 113 -0.29 -4.31 -7.50
C ILE A 113 1.05 -4.97 -7.85
N ASP A 114 1.07 -6.29 -8.00
CA ASP A 114 2.31 -7.07 -8.21
C ASP A 114 2.85 -7.03 -9.65
N ARG A 115 2.19 -6.27 -10.54
CA ARG A 115 2.54 -6.20 -11.97
C ARG A 115 3.84 -5.44 -12.27
#